data_AF-A0A7K1KKH6-F1
#
_entry.id   AF-A0A7K1KKH6-F1
#
_cell.length_a   1.000
_cell.length_b   1.000
_cell.length_c   1.000
_cell.angle_alpha   90.00
_cell.angle_beta   90.00
_cell.angle_gamma   90.00
#
_symmetry.space_group_name_H-M   'P 1'
#
loop_
_entity.id
_entity.type
_entity.pdbx_description
1 polymer ?
#
loop_
_entity_poly.entity_id
_entity_poly.type
_entity_poly.pdbx_seq_one_letter_code
_entity_poly.pdbx_strand_id
1 'polypeptide(L)' 'MDKQLEDAIRTLAEGHGVNPEVLLAGFASVDMPPELARTVAAVLDGIDGFSDSCEPEPADD' A
#
# COMPACT_ATOMS: atom_id res chain seq x y z
N MET A 1 -15.15 -3.29 -9.63
CA MET A 1 -14.19 -3.67 -8.57
C MET A 1 -14.99 -4.10 -7.35
N ASP A 2 -14.62 -5.18 -6.68
CA ASP A 2 -15.34 -5.71 -5.53
C ASP A 2 -15.17 -4.83 -4.29
N LYS A 3 -16.27 -4.55 -3.58
CA LYS A 3 -16.28 -3.68 -2.41
C LYS A 3 -15.36 -4.14 -1.28
N GLN A 4 -15.16 -5.45 -1.14
CA GLN A 4 -14.22 -6.03 -0.16
C GLN A 4 -12.74 -5.76 -0.51
N LEU A 5 -12.40 -5.68 -1.80
CA LEU A 5 -11.03 -5.39 -2.23
C LEU A 5 -10.69 -3.92 -2.00
N GLU A 6 -11.65 -3.03 -2.24
CA GLU A 6 -11.50 -1.59 -2.01
C GLU A 6 -11.27 -1.27 -0.52
N ASP A 7 -12.05 -1.91 0.37
CA ASP A 7 -11.90 -1.77 1.83
C ASP A 7 -10.54 -2.30 2.33
N ALA A 8 -10.08 -3.42 1.77
CA ALA A 8 -8.78 -4.00 2.12
C ALA A 8 -7.60 -3.11 1.68
N ILE A 9 -7.66 -2.56 0.45
CA ILE A 9 -6.64 -1.63 -0.05
C ILE A 9 -6.62 -0.34 0.78
N ARG A 10 -7.81 0.17 1.17
CA ARG A 10 -7.90 1.36 2.01
C ARG A 10 -7.29 1.13 3.39
N THR A 11 -7.63 0.02 4.04
CA THR A 11 -7.09 -0.36 5.35
C THR A 11 -5.56 -0.50 5.31
N LEU A 12 -5.03 -1.13 4.26
CA LEU A 12 -3.60 -1.24 4.03
C LEU A 12 -2.93 0.13 3.84
N ALA A 13 -3.50 0.99 3.01
CA ALA A 13 -2.97 2.32 2.76
C ALA A 13 -2.91 3.16 4.05
N GLU A 14 -3.98 3.13 4.85
CA GLU A 14 -4.04 3.78 6.15
C GLU A 14 -3.00 3.20 7.13
N GLY A 15 -2.81 1.88 7.14
CA GLY A 15 -1.82 1.19 7.98
C GLY A 15 -0.37 1.55 7.65
N HIS A 16 -0.07 1.90 6.40
CA HIS A 16 1.28 2.24 5.94
C HIS A 16 1.50 3.74 5.66
N GLY A 17 0.52 4.60 5.97
CA GLY A 17 0.62 6.05 5.72
C GLY A 17 0.62 6.43 4.24
N VAL A 18 0.13 5.55 3.36
CA VAL A 18 0.01 5.78 1.92
C VAL A 18 -1.37 6.33 1.59
N ASN A 19 -1.49 7.17 0.56
CA ASN A 19 -2.79 7.65 0.13
C ASN A 19 -3.61 6.51 -0.51
N PRO A 20 -4.77 6.11 0.07
CA PRO A 20 -5.60 5.02 -0.45
C PRO A 20 -6.09 5.27 -1.87
N GLU A 21 -6.34 6.53 -2.25
CA GLU A 21 -6.82 6.87 -3.59
C GLU A 21 -5.77 6.59 -4.66
N VAL A 22 -4.49 6.80 -4.35
CA VAL A 22 -3.37 6.54 -5.27
C VAL A 22 -3.20 5.04 -5.49
N LEU A 23 -3.28 4.25 -4.42
CA LEU A 23 -3.25 2.79 -4.51
C LEU A 23 -4.44 2.27 -5.32
N LEU A 24 -5.66 2.72 -5.02
CA LEU A 24 -6.87 2.34 -5.75
C LEU A 24 -6.79 2.72 -7.23
N ALA A 25 -6.35 3.93 -7.55
CA ALA A 25 -6.15 4.37 -8.93
C ALA A 25 -5.08 3.53 -9.64
N GLY A 26 -4.00 3.17 -8.95
CA GLY A 26 -2.98 2.25 -9.43
C GLY A 26 -3.59 0.91 -9.80
N PHE A 27 -4.25 0.24 -8.86
CA PHE A 27 -4.92 -1.06 -9.10
C PHE A 27 -5.97 -0.99 -10.22
N ALA A 28 -6.73 0.10 -10.31
CA ALA A 28 -7.71 0.30 -11.38
C ALA A 28 -7.06 0.54 -12.76
N SER A 29 -5.87 1.15 -12.80
CA SER A 29 -5.18 1.48 -14.07
C SER A 29 -4.47 0.29 -14.71
N VAL A 30 -4.06 -0.72 -13.93
CA VAL A 30 -3.30 -1.87 -14.46
C VAL A 30 -4.19 -3.01 -14.97
N ASP A 31 -5.52 -2.85 -14.97
CA ASP A 31 -6.49 -3.96 -15.15
C ASP A 31 -6.10 -5.17 -14.28
N MET A 32 -5.68 -4.88 -13.04
CA MET A 32 -5.02 -5.87 -12.21
C MET A 32 -6.05 -6.94 -11.78
N PRO A 33 -5.80 -8.24 -12.02
CA PRO A 33 -6.71 -9.27 -11.58
C PRO A 33 -6.83 -9.27 -10.04
N PRO A 34 -8.02 -9.54 -9.49
CA PRO A 34 -8.30 -9.39 -8.06
C PRO A 34 -7.42 -10.30 -7.17
N GLU A 35 -6.97 -11.44 -7.69
CA GLU A 35 -6.03 -12.31 -7.00
C GLU A 35 -4.65 -11.65 -6.84
N LEU A 36 -4.15 -11.00 -7.90
CA LEU A 36 -2.86 -10.29 -7.86
C LEU A 36 -2.94 -9.07 -6.93
N ALA A 37 -4.07 -8.35 -6.93
CA ALA A 37 -4.28 -7.23 -6.01
C ALA A 37 -4.28 -7.68 -4.54
N ARG A 38 -4.89 -8.84 -4.25
CA ARG A 38 -4.84 -9.45 -2.91
C ARG A 38 -3.42 -9.87 -2.52
N THR A 39 -2.66 -10.45 -3.44
CA THR A 39 -1.26 -10.82 -3.17
C THR A 39 -0.40 -9.59 -2.90
N VAL A 40 -0.54 -8.52 -3.70
CA VAL A 40 0.20 -7.26 -3.46
C VAL A 40 -0.17 -6.66 -2.11
N ALA A 41 -1.47 -6.64 -1.77
CA ALA A 41 -1.91 -6.15 -0.47
C ALA A 41 -1.32 -6.97 0.70
N ALA A 42 -1.31 -8.31 0.59
CA ALA A 42 -0.72 -9.19 1.61
C ALA A 42 0.81 -9.06 1.71
N VAL A 43 1.49 -8.82 0.59
CA VAL A 43 2.95 -8.58 0.58
C VAL A 43 3.26 -7.25 1.25
N LEU A 44 2.49 -6.19 0.96
CA LEU A 44 2.65 -4.89 1.59
C LEU A 44 2.38 -4.93 3.10
N ASP A 45 1.33 -5.62 3.53
CA ASP A 45 0.99 -5.85 4.95
C ASP A 45 2.12 -6.58 5.70
N GLY A 46 2.76 -7.54 5.03
CA GLY A 46 3.92 -8.28 5.57
C GLY A 46 5.24 -7.50 5.58
N ILE A 47 5.31 -6.31 4.95
CA ILE A 47 6.50 -5.46 4.99
C ILE A 47 6.35 -4.49 6.17
N ASP A 48 6.75 -4.97 7.35
CA ASP A 48 6.84 -4.20 8.61
C ASP A 48 7.87 -3.03 8.55
N GLY A 49 8.55 -2.85 7.41
CA GLY A 49 9.76 -2.02 7.29
C GLY A 49 9.69 -0.81 6.36
N PHE A 50 8.57 -0.48 5.72
CA PHE A 50 8.57 0.68 4.79
C PHE A 50 8.63 2.03 5.51
N SER A 51 8.35 2.08 6.82
CA SER A 51 8.49 3.30 7.64
C SER A 51 9.94 3.60 8.06
N ASP A 52 10.88 2.66 7.97
CA ASP A 52 12.22 2.80 8.56
C ASP A 52 13.29 3.29 7.57
N SER A 53 13.00 3.34 6.26
CA SER A 53 13.97 3.79 5.26
C SER A 53 13.96 5.30 4.96
N CYS A 54 13.16 6.08 5.69
CA CYS A 54 13.34 7.53 5.76
C CYS A 54 14.14 7.86 7.02
N GLU A 55 15.38 7.36 7.10
CA GLU A 55 16.35 7.82 8.07
C GLU A 55 16.61 9.32 7.79
N PRO A 56 16.30 10.25 8.72
CA PRO A 56 16.75 11.62 8.58
C PRO A 56 18.28 11.61 8.72
N GLU A 57 18.98 12.12 7.70
CA GLU A 57 20.44 12.31 7.75
C GLU A 57 20.83 12.91 9.12
N PRO A 58 21.84 12.37 9.82
CA PRO A 58 22.27 12.95 11.09
C PRO A 58 22.72 14.38 10.83
N ALA A 59 22.16 15.33 11.59
CA ALA A 59 22.62 16.70 11.58
C ALA A 59 24.09 16.71 12.02
N ASP A 60 24.99 16.91 11.06
CA ASP A 60 26.40 17.21 11.30
C ASP A 60 26.48 18.52 12.12
N ASP A 61 27.32 18.48 13.16
CA ASP A 61 27.52 19.44 14.26
C ASP A 61 27.89 20.87 13.83
#